data_AF-A0A447MXF8-F1
#
_entry.id   AF-A0A447MXF8-F1
#
_cell.length_a   1.000
_cell.length_b   1.000
_cell.length_c   1.000
_cell.angle_alpha   90.00
_cell.angle_beta   90.00
_cell.angle_gamma   90.00
#
_symmetry.space_group_name_H-M   'P 1'
#
loop_
_entity.id
_entity.type
_entity.pdbx_description
1 polymer ?
#
loop_
_entity_poly.entity_id
_entity_poly.type
_entity_poly.pdbx_seq_one_letter_code
_entity_poly.pdbx_strand_id
1 'polypeptide(L)'
;MPALHRYLPPNIHVAGALRITLRTFGELTFSELAGPARLPFYLCGEERIASHLFELLHTSAVATLAGEPGHFDGELNVNLQHPVAHEGLEPGQGLLPLAWNVFHGHNLLHEFFACPERFYFFTPTGLSAGLQKVQGNVAEIVILLNRLPRTG
;
A
#
# COMPACT_ATOMS: atom_id res chain seq x y z
N MET A 1 6.12 17.10 5.68
CA MET A 1 7.21 16.20 6.08
C MET A 1 8.53 16.82 5.65
N PRO A 2 9.20 17.59 6.53
CA PRO A 2 10.34 18.42 6.15
C PRO A 2 11.53 17.62 5.62
N ALA A 3 11.83 16.43 6.15
CA ALA A 3 12.98 15.62 5.73
C ALA A 3 12.86 14.98 4.33
N LEU A 4 11.65 14.95 3.77
CA LEU A 4 11.32 14.18 2.58
C LEU A 4 12.07 14.62 1.32
N HIS A 5 12.37 15.92 1.20
CA HIS A 5 13.11 16.48 0.05
C HIS A 5 14.53 15.90 -0.10
N ARG A 6 15.10 15.31 0.96
CA ARG A 6 16.44 14.69 0.93
C ARG A 6 16.44 13.31 0.26
N TYR A 7 15.28 12.67 0.20
CA TYR A 7 15.10 11.30 -0.29
C TYR A 7 14.42 11.24 -1.66
N LEU A 8 13.73 12.31 -2.06
CA LEU A 8 13.06 12.38 -3.35
C LEU A 8 13.98 12.99 -4.42
N PRO A 9 14.11 12.36 -5.59
CA PRO A 9 14.73 12.99 -6.76
C PRO A 9 14.09 14.35 -7.09
N PRO A 10 14.86 15.34 -7.60
CA PRO A 10 14.37 16.70 -7.84
C PRO A 10 13.20 16.79 -8.83
N ASN A 11 13.03 15.79 -9.69
CA ASN A 11 11.96 15.69 -10.68
C ASN A 11 10.67 15.06 -10.15
N ILE A 12 10.65 14.58 -8.90
CA ILE A 12 9.45 14.04 -8.27
C ILE A 12 8.73 15.15 -7.53
N HIS A 13 7.53 15.49 -8.00
CA HIS A 13 6.62 16.40 -7.32
C HIS A 13 5.64 15.60 -6.44
N VAL A 14 5.49 15.99 -5.17
CA VAL A 14 4.50 15.41 -4.25
C VAL A 14 3.34 16.38 -4.11
N ALA A 15 2.14 15.93 -4.45
CA ALA A 15 0.91 16.72 -4.34
C ALA A 15 0.05 16.29 -3.14
N GLY A 16 0.17 15.04 -2.67
CA GLY A 16 -0.60 14.52 -1.55
C GLY A 16 -0.01 13.25 -0.96
N ALA A 17 -0.70 12.67 0.02
CA ALA A 17 -0.33 11.39 0.61
C ALA A 17 -1.55 10.63 1.15
N LEU A 18 -1.52 9.30 1.03
CA LEU A 18 -2.39 8.40 1.80
C LEU A 18 -1.63 7.95 3.05
N ARG A 19 -2.22 8.15 4.23
CA ARG A 19 -1.64 7.76 5.52
C ARG A 19 -2.51 6.67 6.15
N ILE A 20 -1.89 5.57 6.53
CA ILE A 20 -2.55 4.43 7.16
C ILE A 20 -1.88 4.20 8.51
N THR A 21 -2.66 4.32 9.59
CA THR A 21 -2.18 4.06 10.94
C THR A 21 -2.53 2.64 11.35
N LEU A 22 -1.53 1.88 11.76
CA LEU A 22 -1.66 0.51 12.22
C LEU A 22 -1.37 0.46 13.71
N ARG A 23 -2.09 -0.42 14.43
CA ARG A 23 -1.85 -0.71 15.84
C ARG A 23 -1.71 -2.22 16.02
N THR A 24 -0.69 -2.65 16.74
CA THR A 24 -0.50 -4.05 17.14
C THR A 24 -1.37 -4.42 18.33
N PHE A 25 -1.50 -5.72 18.60
CA PHE A 25 -2.30 -6.22 19.72
C PHE A 25 -1.45 -6.33 21.00
N GLY A 26 -2.02 -5.92 22.13
CA GLY A 26 -1.36 -5.98 23.43
C GLY A 26 -0.11 -5.08 23.51
N GLU A 27 0.94 -5.61 24.14
CA GLU A 27 2.21 -4.91 24.37
C GLU A 27 3.25 -5.14 23.26
N LEU A 28 2.89 -5.88 22.20
CA LEU A 28 3.81 -6.21 21.13
C LEU A 28 4.16 -4.95 20.32
N THR A 29 5.44 -4.69 20.09
CA THR A 29 5.91 -3.57 19.28
C THR A 29 6.08 -3.97 17.81
N PHE A 30 6.13 -2.98 16.92
CA PHE A 30 6.41 -3.26 15.50
C PHE A 30 7.84 -3.76 15.25
N SER A 31 8.80 -3.40 16.10
CA SER A 31 10.16 -3.92 16.06
C SER A 31 10.28 -5.39 16.47
N GLU A 32 9.37 -5.89 17.32
CA GLU A 32 9.32 -7.29 17.75
C GLU A 32 8.57 -8.19 16.77
N LEU A 33 7.72 -7.61 15.92
CA LEU A 33 7.19 -8.33 14.78
C LEU A 33 8.37 -8.67 13.85
N ALA A 34 8.50 -9.94 13.47
CA ALA A 34 9.19 -10.30 12.23
C ALA A 34 8.37 -9.69 11.08
N GLY A 35 8.57 -8.39 10.86
CA GLY A 35 7.60 -7.51 10.21
C GLY A 35 7.12 -8.08 8.88
N PRO A 36 5.83 -7.91 8.54
CA PRO A 36 5.31 -8.51 7.32
C PRO A 36 6.07 -7.93 6.14
N ALA A 37 6.76 -8.80 5.39
CA ALA A 37 7.41 -8.43 4.13
C ALA A 37 6.40 -7.87 3.11
N ARG A 38 5.10 -8.15 3.32
CA ARG A 38 3.99 -7.84 2.44
C ARG A 38 2.71 -7.66 3.26
N LEU A 39 2.03 -6.53 3.09
CA LEU A 39 0.78 -6.21 3.80
C LEU A 39 -0.26 -5.67 2.81
N PRO A 40 -1.09 -6.54 2.20
CA PRO A 40 -2.12 -6.12 1.27
C PRO A 40 -3.29 -5.45 2.01
N PHE A 41 -3.78 -4.37 1.43
CA PHE A 41 -4.95 -3.63 1.89
C PHE A 41 -6.09 -3.74 0.87
N TYR A 42 -7.28 -4.03 1.35
CA TYR A 42 -8.50 -4.00 0.56
C TYR A 42 -9.20 -2.65 0.70
N LEU A 43 -9.51 -2.00 -0.42
CA LEU A 43 -10.32 -0.79 -0.44
C LEU A 43 -11.80 -1.16 -0.33
N CYS A 44 -12.31 -1.24 0.89
CA CYS A 44 -13.74 -1.36 1.14
C CYS A 44 -14.42 0.02 1.11
N GLY A 45 -15.52 0.14 0.36
CA GLY A 45 -16.27 1.39 0.26
C GLY A 45 -17.18 1.42 -0.96
N GLU A 46 -17.77 2.58 -1.22
CA GLU A 46 -18.52 2.84 -2.45
C GLU A 46 -17.62 2.58 -3.66
N GLU A 47 -18.13 1.82 -4.64
CA GLU A 47 -17.39 1.38 -5.83
C GLU A 47 -16.64 2.53 -6.52
N ARG A 48 -17.30 3.67 -6.71
CA ARG A 48 -16.70 4.85 -7.34
C ARG A 48 -15.48 5.37 -6.57
N ILE A 49 -15.57 5.41 -5.24
CA ILE A 49 -14.48 5.88 -4.37
C ILE A 49 -13.34 4.87 -4.36
N ALA A 50 -13.65 3.58 -4.20
CA ALA A 50 -12.66 2.50 -4.18
C ALA A 50 -11.90 2.42 -5.51
N SER A 51 -12.61 2.49 -6.64
CA SER A 51 -12.05 2.50 -7.99
C SER A 51 -11.13 3.69 -8.24
N HIS A 52 -11.57 4.91 -7.88
CA HIS A 52 -10.73 6.11 -8.04
C HIS A 52 -9.50 6.09 -7.15
N LEU A 53 -9.62 5.63 -5.90
CA LEU A 53 -8.48 5.52 -5.00
C LEU A 53 -7.51 4.43 -5.47
N PHE A 54 -8.02 3.31 -5.97
CA PHE A 54 -7.22 2.26 -6.59
C PHE A 54 -6.43 2.78 -7.79
N GLU A 55 -7.09 3.49 -8.71
CA GLU A 55 -6.42 4.14 -9.86
C GLU A 55 -5.35 5.12 -9.38
N LEU A 56 -5.70 6.02 -8.47
CA LEU A 56 -4.78 7.01 -7.92
C LEU A 56 -3.54 6.36 -7.31
N LEU A 57 -3.70 5.31 -6.50
CA LEU A 57 -2.59 4.62 -5.86
C LEU A 57 -1.64 3.98 -6.87
N HIS A 58 -2.15 3.40 -7.95
CA HIS A 58 -1.32 2.71 -8.93
C HIS A 58 -0.73 3.66 -10.00
N THR A 59 -1.36 4.82 -10.26
CA THR A 59 -0.88 5.77 -11.30
C THR A 59 -0.09 6.95 -10.74
N SER A 60 -0.25 7.27 -9.45
CA SER A 60 0.33 8.48 -8.86
C SER A 60 1.24 8.23 -7.66
N ALA A 61 1.34 7.01 -7.14
CA ALA A 61 2.27 6.71 -6.06
C ALA A 61 3.73 6.88 -6.53
N VAL A 62 4.49 7.68 -5.78
CA VAL A 62 5.90 7.98 -6.07
C VAL A 62 6.85 7.48 -5.01
N ALA A 63 6.36 7.26 -3.78
CA ALA A 63 7.15 6.64 -2.74
C ALA A 63 6.27 6.00 -1.66
N THR A 64 6.83 5.04 -0.94
CA THR A 64 6.30 4.53 0.31
C THR A 64 7.32 4.67 1.43
N LEU A 65 6.82 4.87 2.64
CA LEU A 65 7.63 4.84 3.84
C LEU A 65 6.78 4.41 5.03
N ALA A 66 7.45 3.88 6.05
CA ALA A 66 6.83 3.54 7.32
C ALA A 66 7.67 4.05 8.48
N GLY A 67 7.02 4.35 9.60
CA GLY A 67 7.70 4.82 10.80
C GLY A 67 6.72 5.12 11.93
N GLU A 68 7.24 5.75 12.99
CA GLU A 68 6.42 6.20 14.11
C GLU A 68 5.47 7.32 13.68
N PRO A 69 4.20 7.31 14.09
CA PRO A 69 3.26 8.36 13.75
C PRO A 69 3.80 9.75 14.12
N GLY A 70 3.81 10.66 13.15
CA GLY A 70 4.29 12.03 13.33
C GLY A 70 5.81 12.23 13.30
N HIS A 71 6.61 11.17 13.37
CA HIS A 71 8.07 11.24 13.45
C HIS A 71 8.72 11.00 12.08
N PHE A 72 8.48 11.93 11.15
CA PHE A 72 8.99 11.88 9.77
C PHE A 72 9.96 13.02 9.45
N ASP A 73 10.70 13.45 10.45
CA ASP A 73 11.69 14.52 10.44
C ASP A 73 13.14 14.01 10.56
N GLY A 74 13.33 12.76 10.98
CA GLY A 74 14.63 12.09 11.09
C GLY A 74 15.05 11.27 9.85
N GLU A 75 15.86 10.24 10.07
CA GLU A 75 16.29 9.31 9.01
C GLU A 75 15.15 8.41 8.55
N LEU A 76 14.74 8.55 7.29
CA LEU A 76 13.63 7.82 6.72
C LEU A 76 14.10 6.67 5.82
N ASN A 77 13.41 5.54 5.92
CA ASN A 77 13.50 4.48 4.91
C ASN A 77 12.43 4.74 3.85
N VAL A 78 12.82 5.40 2.76
CA VAL A 78 11.91 5.74 1.66
C VAL A 78 12.12 4.75 0.53
N ASN A 79 11.07 4.05 0.14
CA ASN A 79 11.07 3.22 -1.05
C ASN A 79 10.50 4.01 -2.24
N LEU A 80 11.31 4.15 -3.28
CA LEU A 80 10.91 4.77 -4.56
C LEU A 80 10.61 3.74 -5.65
N GLN A 81 11.02 2.49 -5.45
CA GLN A 81 10.94 1.43 -6.45
C GLN A 81 9.62 0.67 -6.26
N HIS A 82 8.72 0.77 -7.25
CA HIS A 82 7.41 0.12 -7.22
C HIS A 82 6.66 0.34 -5.89
N PRO A 83 6.42 1.61 -5.49
CA PRO A 83 5.92 1.96 -4.15
C PRO A 83 4.61 1.24 -3.80
N VAL A 84 3.76 1.02 -4.78
CA VAL A 84 2.55 0.22 -4.66
C VAL A 84 2.59 -0.90 -5.70
N ALA A 85 2.31 -2.12 -5.26
CA ALA A 85 2.15 -3.28 -6.12
C ALA A 85 0.68 -3.69 -6.22
N HIS A 86 0.30 -4.23 -7.38
CA HIS A 86 -0.97 -4.91 -7.56
C HIS A 86 -0.98 -6.25 -6.83
N GLU A 87 -2.16 -6.66 -6.37
CA GLU A 87 -2.42 -7.96 -5.74
C GLU A 87 -3.20 -8.88 -6.68
N GLY A 88 -2.91 -10.19 -6.63
CA GLY A 88 -3.68 -11.20 -7.37
C GLY A 88 -3.40 -11.30 -8.87
N LEU A 89 -2.35 -10.65 -9.39
CA LEU A 89 -1.96 -10.71 -10.80
C LEU A 89 -0.88 -11.78 -11.13
N GLU A 90 -0.27 -12.39 -10.11
CA GLU A 90 0.72 -13.46 -10.28
C GLU A 90 0.07 -14.86 -10.13
N PRO A 91 0.54 -15.88 -10.89
CA PRO A 91 0.06 -17.25 -10.74
C PRO A 91 0.22 -17.73 -9.29
N GLY A 92 -0.90 -18.04 -8.62
CA GLY A 92 -0.92 -18.50 -7.23
C GLY A 92 -1.20 -17.44 -6.17
N GLN A 93 -1.41 -16.17 -6.55
CA GLN A 93 -1.83 -15.09 -5.63
C GLN A 93 -3.35 -14.84 -5.60
N GLY A 94 -4.14 -15.79 -6.09
CA GLY A 94 -5.59 -15.74 -5.92
C GLY A 94 -5.91 -15.56 -4.44
N LEU A 95 -6.58 -14.45 -4.09
CA LEU A 95 -6.85 -14.02 -2.71
C LEU A 95 -7.89 -14.90 -1.98
N LEU A 96 -8.23 -16.05 -2.54
CA LEU A 96 -9.12 -17.05 -1.97
C LEU A 96 -8.40 -18.39 -1.90
N PRO A 97 -8.71 -19.24 -0.90
CA PRO A 97 -8.30 -20.64 -0.96
C PRO A 97 -8.79 -21.23 -2.30
N LEU A 98 -7.88 -21.85 -3.04
CA LEU A 98 -8.15 -22.60 -4.26
C LEU A 98 -9.27 -23.63 -3.98
N ALA A 99 -10.51 -23.23 -4.20
CA ALA A 99 -11.61 -24.12 -4.40
C ALA A 99 -11.97 -24.03 -5.88
N TRP A 100 -11.96 -25.19 -6.52
CA TRP A 100 -12.29 -25.44 -7.92
C TRP A 100 -11.22 -25.10 -8.97
N ASN A 101 -10.34 -26.09 -9.17
CA ASN A 101 -10.30 -26.84 -10.43
C ASN A 101 -11.05 -26.15 -11.59
N VAL A 102 -10.33 -25.53 -12.53
CA VAL A 102 -10.60 -25.48 -13.99
C VAL A 102 -9.88 -24.27 -14.64
N PHE A 103 -8.86 -24.59 -15.45
CA PHE A 103 -8.45 -23.90 -16.69
C PHE A 103 -8.08 -22.38 -16.70
N HIS A 104 -6.88 -22.10 -16.20
CA HIS A 104 -5.75 -21.27 -16.68
C HIS A 104 -5.79 -20.26 -17.87
N GLY A 105 -6.90 -19.75 -18.39
CA GLY A 105 -6.76 -18.64 -19.35
C GLY A 105 -8.01 -17.87 -19.76
N HIS A 106 -9.19 -18.48 -19.66
CA HIS A 106 -10.41 -17.85 -20.19
C HIS A 106 -11.32 -17.25 -19.08
N ASN A 107 -11.01 -17.47 -17.80
CA ASN A 107 -11.84 -17.03 -16.67
C ASN A 107 -11.49 -15.65 -16.09
N LEU A 108 -10.31 -15.10 -16.39
CA LEU A 108 -9.90 -13.77 -15.89
C LEU A 108 -10.79 -12.63 -16.43
N LEU A 109 -11.35 -12.79 -17.63
CA LEU A 109 -12.29 -11.81 -18.19
C LEU A 109 -13.71 -11.97 -17.62
N HIS A 110 -14.17 -13.19 -17.35
CA HIS A 110 -15.54 -13.41 -16.88
C HIS A 110 -15.75 -13.04 -15.39
N GLU A 111 -14.73 -13.23 -14.54
CA GLU A 111 -14.77 -12.76 -13.14
C GLU A 111 -14.66 -11.23 -13.04
N PHE A 112 -13.90 -10.59 -13.93
CA PHE A 112 -13.77 -9.13 -13.96
C PHE A 112 -15.10 -8.42 -14.28
N PHE A 113 -15.95 -9.02 -15.12
CA PHE A 113 -17.26 -8.47 -15.46
C PHE A 113 -18.36 -8.76 -14.41
N ALA A 114 -18.14 -9.70 -13.50
CA ALA A 114 -19.17 -10.11 -12.53
C ALA A 114 -19.08 -9.36 -11.19
N CYS A 115 -17.88 -8.97 -10.74
CA CYS A 115 -17.69 -8.27 -9.45
C CYS A 115 -16.30 -7.58 -9.38
N PRO A 116 -16.11 -6.43 -10.03
CA PRO A 116 -14.82 -5.71 -10.07
C PRO A 116 -14.32 -5.28 -8.68
N GLU A 117 -15.24 -5.10 -7.72
CA GLU A 117 -14.94 -4.77 -6.32
C GLU A 117 -13.94 -5.74 -5.67
N ARG A 118 -13.93 -7.01 -6.09
CA ARG A 118 -13.06 -8.06 -5.53
C ARG A 118 -11.56 -7.86 -5.80
N PHE A 119 -11.19 -6.91 -6.66
CA PHE A 119 -9.81 -6.69 -7.09
C PHE A 119 -9.20 -5.38 -6.60
N TYR A 120 -9.90 -4.60 -5.74
CA TYR A 120 -9.36 -3.35 -5.18
C TYR A 120 -8.37 -3.55 -4.02
N PHE A 121 -7.45 -4.50 -4.21
CA PHE A 121 -6.34 -4.73 -3.31
C PHE A 121 -5.09 -4.00 -3.78
N PHE A 122 -4.39 -3.37 -2.86
CA PHE A 122 -3.08 -2.76 -3.14
C PHE A 122 -2.10 -3.14 -2.03
N THR A 123 -0.82 -3.25 -2.38
CA THR A 123 0.24 -3.51 -1.41
C THR A 123 1.31 -2.44 -1.45
N PRO A 124 1.46 -1.64 -0.37
CA PRO A 124 2.64 -0.82 -0.20
C PRO A 124 3.89 -1.70 -0.02
N THR A 125 4.96 -1.36 -0.71
CA THR A 125 6.21 -2.13 -0.71
C THR A 125 7.30 -1.42 0.11
N GLY A 126 8.39 -2.13 0.42
CA GLY A 126 9.57 -1.55 1.08
C GLY A 126 9.36 -1.10 2.53
N LEU A 127 8.31 -1.60 3.21
CA LEU A 127 7.94 -1.12 4.54
C LEU A 127 8.79 -1.68 5.68
N SER A 128 9.41 -2.85 5.49
CA SER A 128 10.06 -3.62 6.56
C SER A 128 11.08 -2.80 7.36
N ALA A 129 12.02 -2.13 6.67
CA ALA A 129 13.06 -1.34 7.33
C ALA A 129 12.52 -0.15 8.13
N GLY A 130 11.37 0.40 7.74
CA GLY A 130 10.68 1.47 8.48
C GLY A 130 9.93 0.94 9.69
N LEU A 131 9.15 -0.12 9.50
CA LEU A 131 8.36 -0.75 10.57
C LEU A 131 9.24 -1.35 11.68
N GLN A 132 10.37 -1.98 11.33
CA GLN A 132 11.29 -2.56 12.31
C GLN A 132 11.95 -1.53 13.24
N LYS A 133 11.93 -0.24 12.88
CA LYS A 133 12.47 0.83 13.73
C LYS A 133 11.44 1.35 14.74
N VAL A 134 10.16 1.03 14.57
CA VAL A 134 9.07 1.51 15.42
C VAL A 134 9.08 0.76 16.75
N GLN A 135 9.44 1.46 17.83
CA GLN A 135 9.51 0.89 19.19
C GLN A 135 8.14 0.85 19.87
N GLY A 136 7.15 1.56 19.33
CA GLY A 136 5.79 1.57 19.85
C GLY A 136 4.90 0.45 19.29
N ASN A 137 3.67 0.41 19.79
CA ASN A 137 2.59 -0.44 19.28
C ASN A 137 1.76 0.24 18.17
N VAL A 138 2.15 1.44 17.73
CA VAL A 138 1.51 2.17 16.63
C VAL A 138 2.55 2.54 15.58
N ALA A 139 2.26 2.23 14.32
CA ALA A 139 3.06 2.62 13.17
C ALA A 139 2.19 3.37 12.15
N GLU A 140 2.83 4.15 11.31
CA GLU A 140 2.20 4.79 10.17
C GLU A 140 2.88 4.35 8.88
N ILE A 141 2.07 3.97 7.90
CA ILE A 141 2.48 3.79 6.51
C ILE A 141 2.03 5.04 5.74
N VAL A 142 2.93 5.62 4.98
CA VAL A 142 2.67 6.78 4.13
C VAL A 142 2.97 6.42 2.68
N ILE A 143 2.00 6.66 1.81
CA ILE A 143 2.13 6.54 0.35
C ILE A 143 2.07 7.94 -0.22
N LEU A 144 3.17 8.42 -0.79
CA LEU A 144 3.24 9.73 -1.40
C LEU A 144 2.68 9.70 -2.81
N LEU A 145 1.89 10.71 -3.15
CA LEU A 145 1.19 10.82 -4.42
C LEU A 145 1.64 12.07 -5.16
N ASN A 146 1.91 11.97 -6.46
CA ASN A 146 2.20 13.13 -7.30
C ASN A 146 0.95 13.86 -7.81
N ARG A 147 -0.23 13.33 -7.51
CA ARG A 147 -1.54 13.87 -7.86
C ARG A 147 -2.48 13.75 -6.66
N LEU A 148 -3.40 14.70 -6.52
CA LEU A 148 -4.50 14.62 -5.56
C LEU A 148 -5.69 13.84 -6.13
N PRO A 149 -6.56 13.26 -5.28
CA PRO A 149 -7.84 12.71 -5.73
C PRO A 149 -8.61 13.78 -6.49
N ARG A 150 -9.23 13.43 -7.62
CA ARG A 150 -10.16 14.34 -8.30
C ARG A 150 -11.42 14.41 -7.45
N THR A 151 -11.67 15.54 -6.79
CA THR A 151 -12.97 15.83 -6.18
C THR A 151 -13.98 16.01 -7.31
N GLY A 152 -14.84 15.01 -7.51
CA GLY A 152 -15.98 15.07 -8.42
C GLY A 152 -17.22 15.64 -7.76
#